data_AF-A0A1L3MV46-F1
#
_entry.id   AF-A0A1L3MV46-F1
#
_cell.length_a   1.000
_cell.length_b   1.000
_cell.length_c   1.000
_cell.angle_alpha   90.00
_cell.angle_beta   90.00
_cell.angle_gamma   90.00
#
_symmetry.space_group_name_H-M   'P 1'
#
loop_
_entity.id
_entity.type
_entity.pdbx_description
1 polymer ?
#
loop_
_entity_poly.entity_id
_entity_poly.type
_entity_poly.pdbx_seq_one_letter_code
_entity_poly.pdbx_strand_id
1 'polypeptide(L)'
;MKKRYLIIFMLLVLVVVVTYFLIPKNTDRTLVNGIGNFEPITSNNKNYLLFYPADKRVSQENIIVKEVNIDGEIVREYEIKDKYLRRMSVHQKPNRLNELYISLFGEATIDNYYYTYDVSKKQFKRVKLDYFNYDVGVDHIMHFGDSILFQTLVSHETGEQNMNTETNEFNVSISNFSSQQSFETEYGNAPKWSPLLEFNNKVLYGTSGQVDDKDGYVNSGIGVIDLENQNVEYMNIKENTDMYPLYSTKEHAFVLGDSGKVVSYDKNFEYRIYEPFEGMSKDDIYFNEESSQLLIDNNRSLYNVYSQEKGSIIGLMTYEPELKFESLQKEYIDPHSSYRFLYQDQESGEIYIISSSEHEEKLLVVDNTSLNLKAEIPIENSHLLDLVVK
;
A
#
# COMPACT_ATOMS: atom_id res chain seq x y z
N MET A 1 -43.03 47.95 -21.73
CA MET A 1 -43.47 46.70 -21.05
C MET A 1 -42.64 45.47 -21.42
N LYS A 2 -42.46 45.11 -22.71
CA LYS A 2 -41.78 43.86 -23.13
C LYS A 2 -40.34 43.64 -22.60
N LYS A 3 -39.51 44.68 -22.50
CA LYS A 3 -38.11 44.55 -21.98
C LYS A 3 -38.03 44.22 -20.49
N ARG A 4 -38.98 44.69 -19.66
CA ARG A 4 -39.00 44.38 -18.22
C ARG A 4 -39.35 42.90 -17.97
N TYR A 5 -40.29 42.35 -18.74
CA TYR A 5 -40.65 40.93 -18.64
C TYR A 5 -39.52 40.01 -19.13
N LEU A 6 -38.74 40.41 -20.13
CA LEU A 6 -37.58 39.65 -20.61
C LEU A 6 -36.48 39.54 -19.53
N ILE A 7 -36.17 40.65 -18.84
CA ILE A 7 -35.17 40.68 -17.77
C ILE A 7 -35.63 39.81 -16.59
N ILE A 8 -36.90 39.90 -16.21
CA ILE A 8 -37.48 39.06 -15.16
C ILE A 8 -37.41 37.58 -15.54
N PHE A 9 -37.72 37.24 -16.80
CA PHE A 9 -37.63 35.86 -17.28
C PHE A 9 -36.19 35.31 -17.27
N MET A 10 -35.19 36.10 -17.71
CA MET A 10 -33.78 35.69 -17.63
C MET A 10 -33.31 35.50 -16.18
N LEU A 11 -33.70 36.40 -15.27
CA LEU A 11 -33.38 36.25 -13.85
C LEU A 11 -34.01 34.98 -13.27
N LEU A 12 -35.24 34.65 -13.67
CA LEU A 12 -35.94 33.46 -13.21
C LEU A 12 -35.28 32.18 -13.73
N VAL A 13 -34.86 32.15 -15.00
CA VAL A 13 -34.07 31.05 -15.57
C VAL A 13 -32.72 30.92 -14.86
N LEU A 14 -32.02 32.03 -14.62
CA LEU A 14 -30.75 32.02 -13.89
C LEU A 14 -30.93 31.48 -12.46
N VAL A 15 -31.97 31.91 -11.75
CA VAL A 15 -32.28 31.40 -10.41
C VAL A 15 -32.60 29.91 -10.45
N VAL A 16 -33.35 29.42 -11.44
CA VAL A 16 -33.66 27.99 -11.60
C VAL A 16 -32.39 27.18 -11.91
N VAL A 17 -31.51 27.69 -12.78
CA VAL A 17 -30.24 27.03 -13.10
C VAL A 17 -29.33 27.01 -11.87
N VAL A 18 -29.16 28.15 -11.20
CA VAL A 18 -28.34 28.26 -9.98
C VAL A 18 -28.90 27.40 -8.86
N THR A 19 -30.23 27.35 -8.66
CA THR A 19 -30.83 26.45 -7.66
C THR A 19 -30.71 24.98 -8.06
N TYR A 20 -30.81 24.63 -9.34
CA TYR A 20 -30.58 23.25 -9.80
C TYR A 20 -29.13 22.79 -9.54
N PHE A 21 -28.14 23.68 -9.72
CA PHE A 21 -26.74 23.41 -9.37
C PHE A 21 -26.45 23.48 -7.86
N LEU A 22 -27.26 24.21 -7.08
CA LEU A 22 -27.13 24.34 -5.62
C LEU A 22 -27.98 23.33 -4.82
N ILE A 23 -28.86 22.54 -5.45
CA ILE A 23 -29.49 21.42 -4.77
C ILE A 23 -28.37 20.40 -4.54
N PRO A 24 -27.95 20.15 -3.29
CA PRO A 24 -27.08 19.03 -3.01
C PRO A 24 -27.83 17.79 -3.51
N LYS A 25 -27.25 17.06 -4.47
CA LYS A 25 -27.68 15.69 -4.73
C LYS A 25 -27.40 14.96 -3.43
N ASN A 26 -28.38 14.90 -2.54
CA ASN A 26 -28.41 13.89 -1.49
C ASN A 26 -28.55 12.57 -2.24
N THR A 27 -27.42 11.97 -2.61
CA THR A 27 -27.38 10.59 -3.04
C THR A 27 -27.82 9.80 -1.80
N ASP A 28 -29.06 9.31 -1.78
CA ASP A 28 -29.53 8.45 -0.69
C ASP A 28 -28.53 7.30 -0.55
N ARG A 29 -27.80 7.29 0.57
CA ARG A 29 -26.78 6.27 0.83
C ARG A 29 -27.43 4.99 1.31
N THR A 30 -27.04 3.89 0.70
CA THR A 30 -27.44 2.57 1.19
C THR A 30 -26.60 2.23 2.44
N LEU A 31 -27.27 2.06 3.58
CA LEU A 31 -26.59 1.74 4.84
C LEU A 31 -26.29 0.24 4.94
N VAL A 32 -25.06 -0.09 5.30
CA VAL A 32 -24.61 -1.48 5.52
C VAL A 32 -23.96 -1.58 6.89
N ASN A 33 -24.29 -2.62 7.66
CA ASN A 33 -23.69 -2.85 8.97
C ASN A 33 -22.58 -3.91 8.85
N GLY A 34 -21.33 -3.49 8.97
CA GLY A 34 -20.14 -4.33 8.87
C GLY A 34 -19.71 -4.61 7.42
N ILE A 35 -18.41 -4.51 7.16
CA ILE A 35 -17.82 -4.71 5.81
C ILE A 35 -18.00 -6.13 5.29
N GLY A 36 -18.00 -7.13 6.19
CA GLY A 36 -18.19 -8.54 5.81
C GLY A 36 -19.59 -8.86 5.28
N ASN A 37 -20.57 -7.97 5.50
CA ASN A 37 -21.94 -8.09 4.99
C ASN A 37 -22.16 -7.24 3.73
N PHE A 38 -21.12 -6.57 3.22
CA PHE A 38 -21.24 -5.72 2.05
C PHE A 38 -21.37 -6.57 0.79
N GLU A 39 -22.56 -6.52 0.19
CA GLU A 39 -22.84 -7.10 -1.11
C GLU A 39 -23.36 -5.97 -2.02
N PRO A 40 -22.56 -5.51 -3.00
CA PRO A 40 -23.01 -4.45 -3.89
C PRO A 40 -24.17 -4.94 -4.74
N ILE A 41 -25.20 -4.11 -4.91
CA ILE A 41 -26.32 -4.43 -5.80
C ILE A 41 -25.77 -4.54 -7.22
N THR A 42 -25.96 -5.70 -7.84
CA THR A 42 -25.44 -6.01 -9.18
C THR A 42 -25.82 -4.91 -10.17
N SER A 43 -24.82 -4.26 -10.74
CA SER A 43 -24.96 -3.36 -11.87
C SER A 43 -24.30 -3.99 -13.11
N ASN A 44 -24.49 -3.38 -14.28
CA ASN A 44 -23.78 -3.82 -15.48
C ASN A 44 -22.26 -3.71 -15.17
N ASN A 45 -21.47 -4.78 -15.38
CA ASN A 45 -20.02 -4.94 -15.07
C ASN A 45 -19.06 -3.88 -15.70
N LYS A 46 -19.40 -2.60 -15.60
CA LYS A 46 -18.74 -1.45 -16.21
C LYS A 46 -18.42 -0.36 -15.19
N ASN A 47 -18.99 -0.45 -14.00
CA ASN A 47 -18.80 0.51 -12.93
C ASN A 47 -17.66 0.06 -12.02
N TYR A 48 -17.15 0.97 -11.21
CA TYR A 48 -16.12 0.72 -10.21
C TYR A 48 -16.62 1.15 -8.84
N LEU A 49 -16.44 0.30 -7.85
CA LEU A 49 -16.65 0.59 -6.44
C LEU A 49 -15.33 1.14 -5.88
N LEU A 50 -15.36 2.40 -5.48
CA LEU A 50 -14.24 3.11 -4.86
C LEU A 50 -14.45 3.12 -3.35
N PHE A 51 -13.56 2.48 -2.60
CA PHE A 51 -13.65 2.35 -1.15
C PHE A 51 -12.83 3.44 -0.46
N TYR A 52 -13.53 4.32 0.24
CA TYR A 52 -12.98 5.39 1.07
C TYR A 52 -13.16 5.01 2.55
N PRO A 53 -12.16 4.41 3.20
CA PRO A 53 -12.23 4.03 4.60
C PRO A 53 -12.52 5.18 5.58
N ALA A 54 -13.00 4.82 6.78
CA ALA A 54 -13.18 5.77 7.86
C ALA A 54 -11.84 6.39 8.27
N ASP A 55 -11.80 7.72 8.39
CA ASP A 55 -10.62 8.49 8.79
C ASP A 55 -11.06 9.71 9.59
N LYS A 56 -10.68 9.72 10.88
CA LYS A 56 -11.03 10.82 11.80
C LYS A 56 -10.37 12.14 11.44
N ARG A 57 -9.22 12.12 10.74
CA ARG A 57 -8.47 13.34 10.35
C ARG A 57 -9.27 14.21 9.37
N VAL A 58 -10.16 13.59 8.61
CA VAL A 58 -11.07 14.24 7.66
C VAL A 58 -12.54 14.17 8.12
N SER A 59 -12.79 13.82 9.39
CA SER A 59 -14.13 13.70 9.97
C SER A 59 -15.04 12.67 9.27
N GLN A 60 -14.47 11.61 8.70
CA GLN A 60 -15.22 10.50 8.09
C GLN A 60 -15.34 9.33 9.08
N GLU A 61 -16.51 9.18 9.70
CA GLU A 61 -16.71 8.16 10.75
C GLU A 61 -16.87 6.73 10.21
N ASN A 62 -17.40 6.59 8.99
CA ASN A 62 -17.78 5.31 8.36
C ASN A 62 -17.09 5.16 7.00
N ILE A 63 -16.98 3.92 6.52
CA ILE A 63 -16.45 3.66 5.18
C ILE A 63 -17.50 4.10 4.16
N ILE A 64 -17.08 4.90 3.19
CA ILE A 64 -17.92 5.31 2.06
C ILE A 64 -17.49 4.53 0.83
N VAL A 65 -18.44 3.85 0.18
CA VAL A 65 -18.19 3.19 -1.10
C VAL A 65 -18.97 3.92 -2.18
N LYS A 66 -18.26 4.50 -3.15
CA LYS A 66 -18.86 5.16 -4.31
C LYS A 66 -18.82 4.22 -5.50
N GLU A 67 -19.98 3.89 -6.05
CA GLU A 67 -20.09 3.23 -7.35
C GLU A 67 -20.05 4.29 -8.45
N VAL A 68 -19.00 4.28 -9.28
CA VAL A 68 -18.78 5.27 -10.35
C VAL A 68 -18.75 4.61 -11.72
N ASN A 69 -19.17 5.34 -12.75
CA ASN A 69 -18.93 4.94 -14.13
C ASN A 69 -17.53 5.38 -14.60
N ILE A 70 -17.20 5.09 -15.86
CA ILE A 70 -15.89 5.43 -16.45
C ILE A 70 -15.63 6.95 -16.53
N ASP A 71 -16.67 7.76 -16.54
CA ASP A 71 -16.59 9.22 -16.59
C ASP A 71 -16.45 9.84 -15.17
N GLY A 72 -16.44 9.00 -14.12
CA GLY A 72 -16.38 9.42 -12.73
C GLY A 72 -17.73 9.84 -12.13
N GLU A 73 -18.84 9.67 -12.86
CA GLU A 73 -20.16 9.99 -12.33
C GLU A 73 -20.59 8.94 -11.30
N ILE A 74 -20.98 9.42 -10.11
CA ILE A 74 -21.48 8.59 -9.03
C ILE A 74 -22.87 8.06 -9.40
N VAL A 75 -22.97 6.73 -9.54
CA VAL A 75 -24.20 6.00 -9.81
C VAL A 75 -24.91 5.65 -8.50
N ARG A 76 -24.14 5.30 -7.46
CA ARG A 76 -24.66 4.93 -6.14
C ARG A 76 -23.61 5.17 -5.05
N GLU A 77 -24.07 5.40 -3.83
CA GLU A 77 -23.22 5.45 -2.65
C GLU A 77 -23.70 4.48 -1.58
N TYR A 78 -22.74 3.87 -0.87
CA TYR A 78 -22.97 3.05 0.30
C TYR A 78 -22.22 3.65 1.48
N GLU A 79 -22.81 3.54 2.67
CA GLU A 79 -22.16 3.88 3.93
C GLU A 79 -22.10 2.62 4.79
N ILE A 80 -20.89 2.13 5.04
CA ILE A 80 -20.64 0.91 5.78
C ILE A 80 -20.21 1.30 7.19
N LYS A 81 -21.06 0.95 8.15
CA LYS A 81 -20.82 1.14 9.59
C LYS A 81 -20.07 -0.05 10.12
N ASP A 82 -18.75 0.09 10.24
CA ASP A 82 -17.88 -0.91 10.83
C ASP A 82 -16.89 -0.26 11.79
N LYS A 83 -17.03 -0.54 13.08
CA LYS A 83 -16.15 0.03 14.11
C LYS A 83 -14.75 -0.59 14.12
N TYR A 84 -14.57 -1.72 13.44
CA TYR A 84 -13.33 -2.50 13.40
C TYR A 84 -12.54 -2.27 12.11
N LEU A 85 -13.08 -1.53 11.15
CA LEU A 85 -12.41 -1.27 9.88
C LEU A 85 -12.37 0.24 9.63
N ARG A 86 -11.18 0.81 9.74
CA ARG A 86 -10.89 2.21 9.41
C ARG A 86 -9.97 2.26 8.20
N ARG A 87 -8.84 2.96 8.27
CA ARG A 87 -7.83 3.03 7.22
C ARG A 87 -7.18 1.68 6.98
N MET A 88 -6.90 1.39 5.71
CA MET A 88 -6.38 0.11 5.27
C MET A 88 -5.13 0.31 4.41
N SER A 89 -4.10 -0.50 4.67
CA SER A 89 -2.98 -0.70 3.76
C SER A 89 -3.13 -2.06 3.10
N VAL A 90 -3.20 -2.07 1.77
CA VAL A 90 -3.47 -3.26 0.96
C VAL A 90 -2.16 -3.77 0.38
N HIS A 91 -1.91 -5.06 0.54
CA HIS A 91 -0.75 -5.76 0.00
C HIS A 91 -1.17 -6.96 -0.84
N GLN A 92 -0.53 -7.17 -1.99
CA GLN A 92 -0.80 -8.28 -2.88
C GLN A 92 0.47 -9.09 -3.13
N LYS A 93 0.37 -10.42 -3.03
CA LYS A 93 1.48 -11.34 -3.25
C LYS A 93 1.48 -11.88 -4.68
N PRO A 94 2.65 -12.13 -5.29
CA PRO A 94 2.72 -12.64 -6.66
C PRO A 94 2.27 -14.11 -6.75
N ASN A 95 2.40 -14.89 -5.68
CA ASN A 95 1.95 -16.28 -5.60
C ASN A 95 0.45 -16.41 -5.24
N ARG A 96 -0.23 -15.31 -4.88
CA ARG A 96 -1.66 -15.28 -4.49
C ARG A 96 -2.36 -14.02 -5.00
N LEU A 97 -2.42 -13.86 -6.31
CA LEU A 97 -2.94 -12.64 -6.94
C LEU A 97 -4.44 -12.36 -6.66
N ASN A 98 -5.25 -13.37 -6.34
CA ASN A 98 -6.67 -13.17 -6.04
C ASN A 98 -6.95 -12.83 -4.57
N GLU A 99 -5.93 -12.79 -3.71
CA GLU A 99 -6.07 -12.48 -2.28
C GLU A 99 -5.25 -11.23 -1.93
N LEU A 100 -5.94 -10.22 -1.42
CA LEU A 100 -5.33 -9.01 -0.87
C LEU A 100 -5.23 -9.14 0.65
N TYR A 101 -4.08 -8.77 1.21
CA TYR A 101 -3.82 -8.73 2.64
C TYR A 101 -3.96 -7.30 3.14
N ILE A 102 -4.72 -7.09 4.20
CA ILE A 102 -5.11 -5.76 4.65
C ILE A 102 -4.66 -5.54 6.09
N SER A 103 -3.77 -4.57 6.24
CA SER A 103 -3.33 -4.02 7.53
C SER A 103 -4.23 -2.83 7.90
N LEU A 104 -4.47 -2.59 9.19
CA LEU A 104 -5.23 -1.43 9.64
C LEU A 104 -4.29 -0.33 10.11
N PHE A 105 -4.50 0.90 9.64
CA PHE A 105 -3.62 2.03 9.93
C PHE A 105 -4.28 3.05 10.86
N GLY A 106 -3.49 3.68 11.74
CA GLY A 106 -3.81 5.00 12.30
C GLY A 106 -4.70 5.05 13.55
N GLU A 107 -5.22 3.94 14.05
CA GLU A 107 -5.78 3.86 15.40
C GLU A 107 -5.36 2.53 16.01
N ALA A 108 -4.57 2.58 17.08
CA ALA A 108 -4.10 1.40 17.80
C ALA A 108 -5.28 0.62 18.39
N THR A 109 -5.95 -0.19 17.58
CA THR A 109 -6.72 -1.32 18.06
C THR A 109 -5.73 -2.46 18.19
N ILE A 110 -5.25 -2.67 19.41
CA ILE A 110 -4.47 -3.85 19.76
C ILE A 110 -5.46 -5.01 19.77
N ASP A 111 -5.84 -5.48 18.58
CA ASP A 111 -6.74 -6.60 18.37
C ASP A 111 -6.02 -7.65 17.53
N ASN A 112 -6.18 -8.91 17.90
CA ASN A 112 -5.54 -10.04 17.24
C ASN A 112 -6.26 -10.47 15.96
N TYR A 113 -6.32 -9.60 14.96
CA TYR A 113 -6.79 -9.95 13.61
C TYR A 113 -6.19 -9.07 12.51
N TYR A 114 -6.27 -9.56 11.29
CA TYR A 114 -6.14 -8.76 10.06
C TYR A 114 -7.29 -9.12 9.10
N TYR A 115 -7.40 -8.40 7.98
CA TYR A 115 -8.38 -8.72 6.95
C TYR A 115 -7.70 -9.27 5.70
N THR A 116 -8.39 -10.17 5.01
CA THR A 116 -8.12 -10.45 3.60
C THR A 116 -9.31 -10.05 2.75
N TYR A 117 -9.06 -9.76 1.49
CA TYR A 117 -10.09 -9.55 0.48
C TYR A 117 -9.87 -10.50 -0.69
N ASP A 118 -10.87 -11.31 -1.00
CA ASP A 118 -10.87 -12.17 -2.18
C ASP A 118 -11.44 -11.38 -3.36
N VAL A 119 -10.58 -11.06 -4.34
CA VAL A 119 -10.93 -10.24 -5.50
C VAL A 119 -12.04 -10.90 -6.33
N SER A 120 -11.94 -12.22 -6.53
CA SER A 120 -12.89 -13.00 -7.34
C SER A 120 -14.27 -13.09 -6.71
N LYS A 121 -14.31 -13.28 -5.38
CA LYS A 121 -15.56 -13.38 -4.62
C LYS A 121 -16.09 -12.03 -4.15
N LYS A 122 -15.29 -10.97 -4.33
CA LYS A 122 -15.56 -9.61 -3.86
C LYS A 122 -15.91 -9.54 -2.38
N GLN A 123 -15.19 -10.31 -1.56
CA GLN A 123 -15.57 -10.53 -0.17
C GLN A 123 -14.40 -10.28 0.79
N PHE A 124 -14.69 -9.52 1.84
CA PHE A 124 -13.80 -9.36 2.98
C PHE A 124 -13.91 -10.55 3.94
N LYS A 125 -12.78 -11.00 4.46
CA LYS A 125 -12.68 -12.01 5.50
C LYS A 125 -11.79 -11.50 6.63
N ARG A 126 -12.31 -11.53 7.85
CA ARG A 126 -11.49 -11.29 9.05
C ARG A 126 -10.75 -12.57 9.44
N VAL A 127 -9.45 -12.49 9.61
CA VAL A 127 -8.59 -13.59 10.05
C VAL A 127 -8.15 -13.34 11.48
N LYS A 128 -8.54 -14.23 12.40
CA LYS A 128 -8.17 -14.13 13.81
C LYS A 128 -6.78 -14.72 14.07
N LEU A 129 -6.05 -14.13 15.01
CA LEU A 129 -4.73 -14.53 15.47
C LEU A 129 -4.86 -15.14 16.87
N ASP A 130 -5.44 -16.34 16.95
CA ASP A 130 -5.81 -16.97 18.24
C ASP A 130 -4.62 -17.63 18.98
N TYR A 131 -3.38 -17.45 18.49
CA TYR A 131 -2.18 -18.11 19.03
C TYR A 131 -1.35 -17.21 19.96
N PHE A 132 -1.69 -15.93 20.10
CA PHE A 132 -1.04 -15.05 21.06
C PHE A 132 -1.69 -15.14 22.45
N ASN A 133 -0.88 -14.98 23.49
CA ASN A 133 -1.35 -14.89 24.87
C ASN A 133 -1.87 -13.50 25.23
N TYR A 134 -1.44 -12.48 24.49
CA TYR A 134 -1.80 -11.09 24.66
C TYR A 134 -2.45 -10.56 23.40
N ASP A 135 -3.22 -9.49 23.51
CA ASP A 135 -3.57 -8.71 22.35
C ASP A 135 -2.31 -7.97 21.90
N VAL A 136 -1.84 -8.23 20.67
CA VAL A 136 -0.59 -7.67 20.13
C VAL A 136 -0.81 -6.68 18.99
N GLY A 137 -1.96 -6.78 18.32
CA GLY A 137 -2.26 -6.00 17.12
C GLY A 137 -1.39 -6.37 15.91
N VAL A 138 -1.84 -5.94 14.74
CA VAL A 138 -1.07 -6.05 13.47
C VAL A 138 -0.73 -4.65 13.03
N ASP A 139 0.57 -4.34 12.97
CA ASP A 139 1.08 -3.08 12.44
C ASP A 139 0.95 -3.08 10.91
N HIS A 140 1.67 -3.99 10.25
CA HIS A 140 1.51 -4.23 8.82
C HIS A 140 1.76 -5.68 8.40
N ILE A 141 1.10 -6.08 7.30
CA ILE A 141 1.21 -7.39 6.65
C ILE A 141 1.77 -7.27 5.21
N MET A 142 2.81 -6.45 5.05
CA MET A 142 3.58 -6.34 3.81
C MET A 142 4.62 -7.45 3.77
N HIS A 143 4.44 -8.45 2.91
CA HIS A 143 5.33 -9.62 2.94
C HIS A 143 5.46 -10.36 1.60
N PHE A 144 6.62 -10.96 1.39
CA PHE A 144 6.91 -11.82 0.25
C PHE A 144 7.40 -13.19 0.74
N GLY A 145 7.01 -14.24 0.02
CA GLY A 145 7.20 -15.63 0.47
C GLY A 145 5.92 -16.46 0.41
N ASP A 146 6.00 -17.71 0.86
CA ASP A 146 4.86 -18.61 0.96
C ASP A 146 4.10 -18.43 2.28
N SER A 147 4.83 -18.13 3.35
CA SER A 147 4.32 -17.77 4.67
C SER A 147 3.58 -16.44 4.66
N ILE A 148 2.72 -16.25 5.67
CA ILE A 148 2.06 -14.98 5.95
C ILE A 148 2.82 -14.34 7.11
N LEU A 149 3.61 -13.31 6.81
CA LEU A 149 4.45 -12.60 7.78
C LEU A 149 3.84 -11.23 8.08
N PHE A 150 3.95 -10.79 9.32
CA PHE A 150 3.50 -9.46 9.73
C PHE A 150 4.29 -8.95 10.94
N GLN A 151 4.30 -7.63 11.10
CA GLN A 151 4.81 -6.96 12.29
C GLN A 151 3.67 -6.73 13.30
N THR A 152 3.94 -6.91 14.58
CA THR A 152 2.99 -6.58 15.67
C THR A 152 3.10 -5.12 16.11
N LEU A 153 2.05 -4.56 16.71
CA LEU A 153 2.09 -3.20 17.27
C LEU A 153 2.83 -3.15 18.62
N VAL A 154 2.76 -4.25 19.38
CA VAL A 154 3.40 -4.40 20.68
C VAL A 154 4.07 -5.78 20.79
N SER A 155 4.88 -5.96 21.83
CA SER A 155 5.56 -7.22 22.09
C SER A 155 4.59 -8.39 22.23
N HIS A 156 4.90 -9.50 21.56
CA HIS A 156 4.14 -10.73 21.69
C HIS A 156 4.37 -11.46 23.02
N GLU A 157 5.49 -11.15 23.69
CA GLU A 157 5.85 -11.75 24.98
C GLU A 157 5.20 -11.02 26.16
N THR A 158 5.02 -9.71 26.06
CA THR A 158 4.52 -8.88 27.19
C THR A 158 3.15 -8.24 26.94
N GLY A 159 2.75 -8.07 25.67
CA GLY A 159 1.55 -7.30 25.32
C GLY A 159 1.71 -5.79 25.48
N GLU A 160 2.93 -5.29 25.69
CA GLU A 160 3.21 -3.87 25.91
C GLU A 160 4.17 -3.32 24.85
N GLN A 161 4.09 -1.99 24.62
CA GLN A 161 5.12 -1.28 23.86
C GLN A 161 6.34 -1.15 24.77
N ASN A 162 7.16 -2.20 24.75
CA ASN A 162 8.40 -2.33 25.49
C ASN A 162 9.38 -1.23 25.05
N MET A 163 9.29 -0.07 25.68
CA MET A 163 10.15 1.09 25.41
C MET A 163 11.20 1.21 26.51
N ASN A 164 12.46 1.25 26.12
CA ASN A 164 13.58 1.58 26.99
C ASN A 164 13.53 3.09 27.30
N THR A 165 13.27 3.45 28.56
CA THR A 165 13.12 4.85 28.98
C THR A 165 14.43 5.65 28.93
N GLU A 166 15.59 5.00 28.87
CA GLU A 166 16.88 5.68 28.80
C GLU A 166 17.25 6.04 27.35
N THR A 167 16.95 5.16 26.39
CA THR A 167 17.30 5.34 24.96
C THR A 167 16.12 5.74 24.08
N ASN A 168 14.88 5.70 24.60
CA ASN A 168 13.63 5.78 23.84
C ASN A 168 13.51 4.75 22.70
N GLU A 169 14.38 3.73 22.69
CA GLU A 169 14.26 2.61 21.78
C GLU A 169 13.09 1.73 22.23
N PHE A 170 12.43 1.10 21.27
CA PHE A 170 11.43 0.09 21.55
C PHE A 170 11.70 -1.14 20.69
N ASN A 171 11.06 -2.24 21.05
CA ASN A 171 11.00 -3.42 20.21
C ASN A 171 9.55 -3.83 19.93
N VAL A 172 9.40 -4.63 18.89
CA VAL A 172 8.15 -5.23 18.46
C VAL A 172 8.44 -6.66 18.03
N SER A 173 7.43 -7.38 17.53
CA SER A 173 7.61 -8.75 17.08
C SER A 173 7.40 -8.88 15.58
N ILE A 174 8.18 -9.75 14.96
CA ILE A 174 7.92 -10.27 13.63
C ILE A 174 7.27 -11.64 13.79
N SER A 175 6.08 -11.81 13.21
CA SER A 175 5.26 -12.99 13.40
C SER A 175 4.95 -13.68 12.09
N ASN A 176 4.98 -15.01 12.13
CA ASN A 176 4.59 -15.88 11.02
C ASN A 176 3.25 -16.52 11.36
N PHE A 177 2.18 -16.04 10.72
CA PHE A 177 0.83 -16.59 10.90
C PHE A 177 0.74 -18.06 10.44
N SER A 178 1.51 -18.44 9.41
CA SER A 178 1.47 -19.81 8.86
C SER A 178 2.05 -20.84 9.82
N SER A 179 3.15 -20.52 10.50
CA SER A 179 3.78 -21.40 11.50
C SER A 179 3.34 -21.13 12.94
N GLN A 180 2.65 -20.00 13.19
CA GLN A 180 2.29 -19.50 14.51
C GLN A 180 3.51 -19.27 15.42
N GLN A 181 4.64 -18.91 14.81
CA GLN A 181 5.86 -18.54 15.52
C GLN A 181 6.06 -17.03 15.45
N SER A 182 6.59 -16.48 16.53
CA SER A 182 6.88 -15.06 16.65
C SER A 182 8.29 -14.88 17.19
N PHE A 183 8.94 -13.85 16.69
CA PHE A 183 10.29 -13.47 17.08
C PHE A 183 10.26 -12.04 17.62
N GLU A 184 10.85 -11.83 18.79
CA GLU A 184 10.95 -10.51 19.40
C GLU A 184 12.21 -9.80 18.89
N THR A 185 12.07 -8.59 18.33
CA THR A 185 13.25 -7.82 17.92
C THR A 185 14.01 -7.27 19.12
N GLU A 186 15.27 -6.93 18.92
CA GLU A 186 16.04 -6.23 19.93
C GLU A 186 15.73 -4.72 19.93
N TYR A 187 15.97 -4.05 21.05
CA TYR A 187 15.88 -2.60 21.15
C TYR A 187 16.76 -1.93 20.07
N GLY A 188 16.23 -0.86 19.47
CA GLY A 188 16.92 -0.10 18.41
C GLY A 188 16.93 -0.79 17.05
N ASN A 189 16.40 -2.03 16.96
CA ASN A 189 16.34 -2.83 15.74
C ASN A 189 14.89 -3.19 15.35
N ALA A 190 13.94 -2.34 15.72
CA ALA A 190 12.56 -2.50 15.29
C ALA A 190 12.47 -2.45 13.75
N PRO A 191 11.63 -3.29 13.14
CA PRO A 191 11.37 -3.22 11.71
C PRO A 191 10.83 -1.85 11.26
N LYS A 192 11.27 -1.42 10.07
CA LYS A 192 10.67 -0.31 9.33
C LYS A 192 9.34 -0.72 8.71
N TRP A 193 8.54 0.28 8.33
CA TRP A 193 7.36 0.09 7.51
C TRP A 193 7.73 -0.30 6.06
N SER A 194 8.18 -1.54 5.90
CA SER A 194 8.68 -2.10 4.64
C SER A 194 8.36 -3.60 4.56
N PRO A 195 8.40 -4.22 3.36
CA PRO A 195 8.10 -5.63 3.24
C PRO A 195 9.00 -6.55 4.09
N LEU A 196 8.41 -7.59 4.68
CA LEU A 196 9.13 -8.72 5.27
C LEU A 196 9.37 -9.79 4.18
N LEU A 197 10.62 -10.23 4.00
CA LEU A 197 10.97 -11.22 2.97
C LEU A 197 11.24 -12.57 3.60
N GLU A 198 10.44 -13.57 3.27
CA GLU A 198 10.82 -14.96 3.46
C GLU A 198 11.76 -15.38 2.33
N PHE A 199 12.94 -15.86 2.70
CA PHE A 199 13.91 -16.38 1.76
C PHE A 199 14.81 -17.41 2.44
N ASN A 200 14.87 -18.62 1.85
CA ASN A 200 15.77 -19.69 2.28
C ASN A 200 15.71 -19.98 3.81
N ASN A 201 14.50 -20.21 4.33
CA ASN A 201 14.24 -20.45 5.76
C ASN A 201 14.66 -19.30 6.70
N LYS A 202 14.78 -18.09 6.17
CA LYS A 202 15.03 -16.87 6.94
C LYS A 202 13.97 -15.82 6.64
N VAL A 203 13.83 -14.88 7.56
CA VAL A 203 13.03 -13.65 7.37
C VAL A 203 13.96 -12.45 7.37
N LEU A 204 13.95 -11.67 6.30
CA LEU A 204 14.71 -10.43 6.18
C LEU A 204 13.78 -9.24 6.40
N TYR A 205 14.24 -8.24 7.13
CA TYR A 205 13.53 -6.99 7.36
C TYR A 205 14.49 -5.80 7.45
N GLY A 206 14.03 -4.61 7.06
CA GLY A 206 14.79 -3.37 7.23
C GLY A 206 14.69 -2.88 8.68
N THR A 207 15.82 -2.56 9.30
CA THR A 207 15.84 -2.03 10.68
C THR A 207 15.64 -0.51 10.66
N SER A 208 14.84 0.01 11.59
CA SER A 208 14.54 1.45 11.68
C SER A 208 15.78 2.29 11.92
N GLY A 209 16.75 1.73 12.65
CA GLY A 209 17.91 2.47 13.14
C GLY A 209 17.52 3.67 14.00
N GLN A 210 18.51 4.39 14.48
CA GLN A 210 18.35 5.71 15.08
C GLN A 210 19.46 6.64 14.60
N VAL A 211 19.15 7.93 14.51
CA VAL A 211 20.17 8.95 14.25
C VAL A 211 20.88 9.26 15.57
N ASP A 212 22.20 9.11 15.60
CA ASP A 212 23.02 9.48 16.76
C ASP A 212 23.25 10.99 16.86
N ASP A 213 23.91 11.41 17.94
CA ASP A 213 24.25 12.82 18.19
C ASP A 213 25.20 13.44 17.12
N LYS A 214 25.70 12.66 16.17
CA LYS A 214 26.58 13.08 15.08
C LYS A 214 25.91 12.97 13.71
N ASP A 215 24.58 12.89 13.67
CA ASP A 215 23.78 12.71 12.46
C ASP A 215 24.09 11.41 11.69
N GLY A 216 24.65 10.40 12.36
CA GLY A 216 24.92 9.09 11.79
C GLY A 216 23.83 8.09 12.15
N TYR A 217 23.35 7.30 11.18
CA TYR A 217 22.47 6.19 11.49
C TYR A 217 23.23 5.09 12.24
N VAL A 218 22.70 4.69 13.39
CA VAL A 218 23.12 3.54 14.20
C VAL A 218 22.04 2.49 14.08
N ASN A 219 22.43 1.22 13.98
CA ASN A 219 21.52 0.08 13.81
C ASN A 219 20.64 0.14 12.55
N SER A 220 21.00 0.93 11.53
CA SER A 220 20.41 0.81 10.20
C SER A 220 20.99 -0.41 9.48
N GLY A 221 20.20 -1.04 8.61
CA GLY A 221 20.61 -2.22 7.85
C GLY A 221 19.47 -3.23 7.71
N ILE A 222 19.85 -4.51 7.69
CA ILE A 222 18.92 -5.63 7.54
C ILE A 222 19.06 -6.58 8.73
N GLY A 223 17.93 -6.84 9.40
CA GLY A 223 17.81 -7.94 10.32
C GLY A 223 17.48 -9.23 9.56
N VAL A 224 18.19 -10.31 9.86
CA VAL A 224 17.99 -11.63 9.27
C VAL A 224 17.67 -12.62 10.38
N ILE A 225 16.41 -13.05 10.45
CA ILE A 225 15.95 -14.03 11.43
C ILE A 225 16.09 -15.42 10.83
N ASP A 226 16.85 -16.29 11.49
CA ASP A 226 16.89 -17.71 11.18
C ASP A 226 15.69 -18.41 11.82
N LEU A 227 14.79 -18.96 11.01
CA LEU A 227 13.56 -19.58 11.54
C LEU A 227 13.83 -20.91 12.26
N GLU A 228 14.92 -21.60 11.96
CA GLU A 228 15.27 -22.87 12.61
C GLU A 228 15.89 -22.62 13.99
N ASN A 229 16.84 -21.68 14.06
CA ASN A 229 17.61 -21.41 15.28
C ASN A 229 17.01 -20.31 16.15
N GLN A 230 16.02 -19.57 15.64
CA GLN A 230 15.37 -18.44 16.31
C GLN A 230 16.38 -17.39 16.79
N ASN A 231 17.38 -17.12 15.95
CA ASN A 231 18.37 -16.07 16.19
C ASN A 231 18.31 -15.00 15.09
N VAL A 232 18.78 -13.81 15.41
CA VAL A 232 18.88 -12.70 14.47
C VAL A 232 20.34 -12.34 14.23
N GLU A 233 20.67 -12.09 12.97
CA GLU A 233 21.91 -11.44 12.56
C GLU A 233 21.56 -10.07 11.96
N TYR A 234 22.31 -9.04 12.36
CA TYR A 234 22.18 -7.71 11.78
C TYR A 234 23.30 -7.49 10.78
N MET A 235 22.90 -7.32 9.53
CA MET A 235 23.80 -7.13 8.41
C MET A 235 23.75 -5.68 7.95
N ASN A 236 24.91 -5.12 7.67
CA ASN A 236 25.03 -3.85 6.98
C ASN A 236 26.09 -3.96 5.87
N ILE A 237 25.91 -3.17 4.83
CA ILE A 237 26.96 -2.92 3.83
C ILE A 237 27.95 -1.95 4.49
N LYS A 238 29.14 -1.78 3.91
CA LYS A 238 30.24 -0.96 4.48
C LYS A 238 29.88 0.50 4.84
N GLU A 239 28.74 1.00 4.42
CA GLU A 239 28.23 2.33 4.73
C GLU A 239 26.93 2.13 5.52
N ASN A 240 26.76 2.82 6.66
CA ASN A 240 25.51 2.79 7.43
C ASN A 240 24.39 3.48 6.66
N THR A 241 23.86 2.79 5.65
CA THR A 241 22.79 3.27 4.77
C THR A 241 21.47 2.66 5.16
N ASP A 242 20.40 3.40 4.92
CA ASP A 242 19.07 2.85 5.06
C ASP A 242 18.81 1.76 4.03
N MET A 243 18.20 0.66 4.46
CA MET A 243 17.92 -0.50 3.62
C MET A 243 16.47 -0.93 3.71
N TYR A 244 15.90 -1.22 2.55
CA TYR A 244 14.49 -1.53 2.34
C TYR A 244 14.40 -2.88 1.62
N PRO A 245 13.90 -3.93 2.26
CA PRO A 245 13.64 -5.19 1.56
C PRO A 245 12.63 -4.96 0.44
N LEU A 246 12.97 -5.38 -0.78
CA LEU A 246 12.10 -5.22 -1.94
C LEU A 246 11.30 -6.49 -2.19
N TYR A 247 11.96 -7.60 -2.50
CA TYR A 247 11.32 -8.80 -3.01
C TYR A 247 12.23 -10.02 -2.86
N SER A 248 11.65 -11.22 -2.83
CA SER A 248 12.39 -12.49 -2.92
C SER A 248 11.85 -13.39 -4.02
N THR A 249 12.75 -13.92 -4.84
CA THR A 249 12.48 -15.04 -5.76
C THR A 249 12.84 -16.36 -5.07
N LYS A 250 12.78 -17.46 -5.82
CA LYS A 250 13.30 -18.75 -5.34
C LYS A 250 14.81 -18.77 -5.20
N GLU A 251 15.52 -17.92 -5.94
CA GLU A 251 16.98 -17.95 -6.04
C GLU A 251 17.64 -16.79 -5.30
N HIS A 252 16.96 -15.64 -5.19
CA HIS A 252 17.56 -14.43 -4.62
C HIS A 252 16.58 -13.64 -3.72
N ALA A 253 17.13 -12.94 -2.73
CA ALA A 253 16.44 -11.86 -2.01
C ALA A 253 17.06 -10.51 -2.38
N PHE A 254 16.22 -9.51 -2.64
CA PHE A 254 16.62 -8.18 -3.10
C PHE A 254 16.32 -7.13 -2.03
N VAL A 255 17.32 -6.33 -1.69
CA VAL A 255 17.27 -5.26 -0.71
C VAL A 255 17.79 -3.97 -1.35
N LEU A 256 16.99 -2.90 -1.30
CA LEU A 256 17.34 -1.58 -1.81
C LEU A 256 18.00 -0.72 -0.75
N GLY A 257 19.14 -0.12 -1.07
CA GLY A 257 19.72 0.98 -0.30
C GLY A 257 19.17 2.34 -0.73
N ASP A 258 19.24 3.32 0.17
CA ASP A 258 18.85 4.72 -0.06
C ASP A 258 19.41 5.36 -1.35
N SER A 259 20.63 5.00 -1.75
CA SER A 259 21.33 5.51 -2.94
C SER A 259 20.87 4.90 -4.27
N GLY A 260 19.87 4.01 -4.27
CA GLY A 260 19.38 3.30 -5.46
C GLY A 260 20.13 1.99 -5.76
N LYS A 261 21.18 1.68 -5.00
CA LYS A 261 21.89 0.40 -5.12
C LYS A 261 21.03 -0.73 -4.56
N VAL A 262 20.99 -1.87 -5.26
CA VAL A 262 20.26 -3.05 -4.79
C VAL A 262 21.23 -4.17 -4.47
N VAL A 263 21.17 -4.69 -3.25
CA VAL A 263 21.85 -5.91 -2.84
C VAL A 263 20.98 -7.11 -3.14
N SER A 264 21.55 -8.08 -3.85
CA SER A 264 20.94 -9.38 -4.08
C SER A 264 21.70 -10.43 -3.28
N TYR A 265 21.02 -11.16 -2.40
CA TYR A 265 21.53 -12.30 -1.64
C TYR A 265 21.12 -13.60 -2.31
N ASP A 266 22.05 -14.51 -2.54
CA ASP A 266 21.76 -15.86 -3.03
C ASP A 266 21.40 -16.83 -1.88
N LYS A 267 21.14 -18.10 -2.21
CA LYS A 267 20.80 -19.14 -1.22
C LYS A 267 21.91 -19.43 -0.19
N ASN A 268 23.15 -19.05 -0.45
CA ASN A 268 24.24 -19.15 0.53
C ASN A 268 24.41 -17.84 1.34
N PHE A 269 23.53 -16.86 1.13
CA PHE A 269 23.65 -15.50 1.64
C PHE A 269 24.93 -14.79 1.18
N GLU A 270 25.52 -15.24 0.07
CA GLU A 270 26.52 -14.45 -0.64
C GLU A 270 25.81 -13.32 -1.40
N TYR A 271 26.39 -12.12 -1.37
CA TYR A 271 25.72 -10.94 -1.91
C TYR A 271 26.44 -10.34 -3.12
N ARG A 272 25.65 -9.72 -4.00
CA ARG A 272 26.10 -8.88 -5.11
C ARG A 272 25.36 -7.56 -5.10
N ILE A 273 26.01 -6.50 -5.55
CA ILE A 273 25.43 -5.15 -5.63
C ILE A 273 25.15 -4.83 -7.10
N TYR A 274 23.95 -4.32 -7.36
CA TYR A 274 23.46 -3.89 -8.65
C TYR A 274 23.11 -2.40 -8.61
N GLU A 275 23.21 -1.74 -9.77
CA GLU A 275 22.82 -0.34 -9.97
C GLU A 275 21.74 -0.28 -11.06
N PRO A 276 20.51 -0.75 -10.78
CA PRO A 276 19.49 -0.96 -11.81
C PRO A 276 18.93 0.34 -12.40
N PHE A 277 19.10 1.47 -11.71
CA PHE A 277 18.54 2.77 -12.08
C PHE A 277 19.53 3.61 -12.90
N GLU A 278 19.79 3.19 -14.14
CA GLU A 278 20.76 3.86 -15.02
C GLU A 278 20.40 5.34 -15.27
N GLY A 279 21.39 6.22 -15.08
CA GLY A 279 21.24 7.65 -15.35
C GLY A 279 20.38 8.42 -14.35
N MET A 280 20.12 7.85 -13.17
CA MET A 280 19.47 8.52 -12.03
C MET A 280 20.51 9.00 -11.00
N SER A 281 20.17 10.02 -10.24
CA SER A 281 21.04 10.60 -9.20
C SER A 281 20.96 9.80 -7.92
N LYS A 282 22.06 9.66 -7.18
CA LYS A 282 22.04 9.07 -5.83
C LYS A 282 21.13 9.84 -4.84
N ASP A 283 20.80 11.09 -5.15
CA ASP A 283 19.95 11.96 -4.33
C ASP A 283 18.45 11.87 -4.74
N ASP A 284 18.11 11.03 -5.72
CA ASP A 284 16.73 10.71 -6.10
C ASP A 284 16.09 9.77 -5.04
N ILE A 285 14.76 9.73 -4.99
CA ILE A 285 14.02 8.92 -4.01
C ILE A 285 13.62 7.59 -4.65
N TYR A 286 14.32 6.53 -4.23
CA TYR A 286 14.14 5.18 -4.77
C TYR A 286 13.13 4.33 -3.99
N PHE A 287 12.76 4.70 -2.77
CA PHE A 287 11.75 4.01 -1.98
C PHE A 287 10.77 5.02 -1.40
N ASN A 288 9.48 4.72 -1.52
CA ASN A 288 8.41 5.49 -0.91
C ASN A 288 7.40 4.52 -0.31
N GLU A 289 7.18 4.62 1.01
CA GLU A 289 6.24 3.78 1.76
C GLU A 289 4.81 3.86 1.22
N GLU A 290 4.40 5.03 0.70
CA GLU A 290 3.06 5.24 0.14
C GLU A 290 2.93 4.77 -1.32
N SER A 291 4.05 4.49 -1.99
CA SER A 291 4.11 4.07 -3.40
C SER A 291 4.98 2.81 -3.54
N SER A 292 4.65 1.79 -2.75
CA SER A 292 5.32 0.50 -2.79
C SER A 292 5.15 -0.15 -4.17
N GLN A 293 6.11 -1.01 -4.53
CA GLN A 293 6.07 -1.72 -5.80
C GLN A 293 4.83 -2.60 -5.93
N LEU A 294 4.30 -2.72 -7.14
CA LEU A 294 3.24 -3.68 -7.45
C LEU A 294 3.81 -4.81 -8.30
N LEU A 295 3.82 -6.03 -7.76
CA LEU A 295 4.29 -7.17 -8.54
C LEU A 295 3.29 -7.49 -9.65
N ILE A 296 3.79 -7.56 -10.88
CA ILE A 296 3.02 -7.97 -12.06
C ILE A 296 3.03 -9.49 -12.18
N ASP A 297 4.18 -10.09 -11.92
CA ASP A 297 4.39 -11.54 -11.88
C ASP A 297 5.53 -11.88 -10.91
N ASN A 298 5.96 -13.14 -10.90
CA ASN A 298 7.01 -13.62 -9.99
C ASN A 298 8.39 -12.98 -10.22
N ASN A 299 8.62 -12.29 -11.35
CA ASN A 299 9.93 -11.76 -11.74
C ASN A 299 9.89 -10.27 -12.10
N ARG A 300 8.73 -9.63 -12.13
CA ARG A 300 8.57 -8.23 -12.53
C ARG A 300 7.63 -7.46 -11.63
N SER A 301 7.95 -6.20 -11.40
CA SER A 301 7.09 -5.25 -10.69
C SER A 301 6.99 -3.91 -11.41
N LEU A 302 5.84 -3.25 -11.27
CA LEU A 302 5.75 -1.82 -11.46
C LEU A 302 6.39 -1.13 -10.27
N TYR A 303 7.27 -0.18 -10.58
CA TYR A 303 8.08 0.52 -9.60
C TYR A 303 8.08 2.01 -9.92
N ASN A 304 7.98 2.85 -8.89
CA ASN A 304 7.98 4.30 -9.02
C ASN A 304 9.24 4.87 -8.37
N VAL A 305 9.96 5.72 -9.08
CA VAL A 305 11.11 6.49 -8.58
C VAL A 305 10.81 7.96 -8.73
N TYR A 306 11.10 8.77 -7.72
CA TYR A 306 11.00 10.22 -7.84
C TYR A 306 12.38 10.82 -8.07
N SER A 307 12.59 11.34 -9.28
CA SER A 307 13.80 12.05 -9.64
C SER A 307 13.67 13.54 -9.30
N GLN A 308 14.68 14.11 -8.65
CA GLN A 308 14.70 15.55 -8.36
C GLN A 308 14.75 16.40 -9.64
N GLU A 309 15.35 15.86 -10.72
CA GLU A 309 15.46 16.54 -12.01
C GLU A 309 14.24 16.30 -12.89
N LYS A 310 13.75 15.05 -12.93
CA LYS A 310 12.76 14.62 -13.93
C LYS A 310 11.35 14.44 -13.36
N GLY A 311 11.16 14.48 -12.04
CA GLY A 311 9.88 14.17 -11.39
C GLY A 311 9.64 12.66 -11.26
N SER A 312 8.37 12.25 -11.19
CA SER A 312 7.98 10.84 -11.05
C SER A 312 8.30 10.03 -12.30
N ILE A 313 8.89 8.85 -12.11
CA ILE A 313 9.25 7.91 -13.16
C ILE A 313 8.68 6.54 -12.79
N ILE A 314 7.66 6.09 -13.52
CA ILE A 314 7.17 4.71 -13.42
C ILE A 314 7.98 3.84 -14.39
N GLY A 315 8.41 2.68 -13.92
CA GLY A 315 9.12 1.68 -14.72
C GLY A 315 8.75 0.26 -14.35
N LEU A 316 9.31 -0.68 -15.12
CA LEU A 316 9.32 -2.10 -14.79
C LEU A 316 10.66 -2.47 -14.16
N MET A 317 10.62 -2.92 -12.92
CA MET A 317 11.74 -3.62 -12.30
C MET A 317 11.66 -5.10 -12.68
N THR A 318 12.71 -5.63 -13.30
CA THR A 318 12.87 -7.07 -13.58
C THR A 318 13.92 -7.62 -12.65
N TYR A 319 13.61 -8.68 -11.89
CA TYR A 319 14.51 -9.26 -10.89
C TYR A 319 15.41 -10.37 -11.46
N GLU A 320 14.94 -11.12 -12.45
CA GLU A 320 15.66 -12.25 -13.05
C GLU A 320 15.51 -12.27 -14.59
N PRO A 321 16.53 -12.76 -15.33
CA PRO A 321 17.81 -13.30 -14.85
C PRO A 321 18.82 -12.23 -14.43
N GLU A 322 18.54 -10.96 -14.70
CA GLU A 322 19.38 -9.82 -14.36
C GLU A 322 18.49 -8.71 -13.80
N LEU A 323 18.92 -8.10 -12.69
CA LEU A 323 18.20 -7.02 -12.05
C LEU A 323 18.34 -5.73 -12.87
N LYS A 324 17.22 -5.21 -13.36
CA LYS A 324 17.17 -3.97 -14.15
C LYS A 324 15.89 -3.19 -13.95
N PHE A 325 15.98 -1.88 -14.04
CA PHE A 325 14.82 -0.99 -14.08
C PHE A 325 14.71 -0.35 -15.47
N GLU A 326 13.55 -0.49 -16.10
CA GLU A 326 13.26 0.12 -17.39
C GLU A 326 12.09 1.09 -17.26
N SER A 327 12.34 2.39 -17.47
CA SER A 327 11.28 3.40 -17.45
C SER A 327 10.23 3.14 -18.53
N LEU A 328 8.95 3.22 -18.15
CA LEU A 328 7.84 3.08 -19.07
C LEU A 328 7.60 4.39 -19.83
N GLN A 329 7.55 4.28 -21.15
CA GLN A 329 7.20 5.40 -22.02
C GLN A 329 5.71 5.32 -22.36
N LYS A 330 4.85 5.89 -21.52
CA LYS A 330 3.39 5.93 -21.71
C LYS A 330 2.88 7.36 -21.57
N GLU A 331 1.95 7.75 -22.45
CA GLU A 331 1.42 9.12 -22.51
C GLU A 331 0.69 9.56 -21.23
N TYR A 332 0.15 8.62 -20.45
CA TYR A 332 -0.55 8.89 -19.20
C TYR A 332 0.38 9.10 -17.99
N ILE A 333 1.69 8.89 -18.17
CA ILE A 333 2.69 9.11 -17.13
C ILE A 333 3.16 10.56 -17.24
N ASP A 334 2.67 11.39 -16.34
CA ASP A 334 3.04 12.78 -16.12
C ASP A 334 4.09 12.87 -14.99
N PRO A 335 5.29 13.40 -15.27
CA PRO A 335 6.32 13.51 -14.25
C PRO A 335 5.98 14.48 -13.10
N HIS A 336 4.97 15.36 -13.27
CA HIS A 336 4.50 16.26 -12.22
C HIS A 336 3.40 15.67 -11.34
N SER A 337 2.98 14.44 -11.61
CA SER A 337 2.02 13.71 -10.80
C SER A 337 2.72 12.76 -9.83
N SER A 338 2.10 12.49 -8.68
CA SER A 338 2.46 11.37 -7.80
C SER A 338 1.62 10.16 -8.15
N TYR A 339 2.21 8.97 -7.98
CA TYR A 339 1.57 7.70 -8.31
C TYR A 339 1.53 6.80 -7.09
N ARG A 340 0.41 6.11 -6.87
CA ARG A 340 0.26 5.06 -5.85
C ARG A 340 -0.39 3.83 -6.48
N PHE A 341 0.33 2.72 -6.51
CA PHE A 341 -0.20 1.46 -7.01
C PHE A 341 -1.11 0.84 -5.94
N LEU A 342 -2.32 0.43 -6.32
CA LEU A 342 -3.24 -0.24 -5.39
C LEU A 342 -3.03 -1.75 -5.44
N TYR A 343 -3.45 -2.39 -6.51
CA TYR A 343 -3.27 -3.81 -6.77
C TYR A 343 -3.63 -4.13 -8.23
N GLN A 344 -3.43 -5.39 -8.64
CA GLN A 344 -3.91 -5.89 -9.92
C GLN A 344 -5.06 -6.89 -9.78
N ASP A 345 -6.11 -6.72 -10.56
CA ASP A 345 -7.19 -7.68 -10.71
C ASP A 345 -6.94 -8.56 -11.94
N GLN A 346 -6.58 -9.82 -11.68
CA GLN A 346 -6.26 -10.80 -12.71
C GLN A 346 -7.48 -11.21 -13.55
N GLU A 347 -8.68 -11.18 -12.98
CA GLU A 347 -9.89 -11.62 -13.69
C GLU A 347 -10.36 -10.58 -14.71
N SER A 348 -10.26 -9.29 -14.36
CA SER A 348 -10.54 -8.19 -15.29
C SER A 348 -9.33 -7.82 -16.17
N GLY A 349 -8.12 -8.29 -15.83
CA GLY A 349 -6.88 -7.95 -16.51
C GLY A 349 -6.50 -6.49 -16.31
N GLU A 350 -6.76 -5.94 -15.12
CA GLU A 350 -6.64 -4.51 -14.81
C GLU A 350 -5.68 -4.26 -13.65
N ILE A 351 -4.99 -3.14 -13.71
CA ILE A 351 -4.18 -2.58 -12.64
C ILE A 351 -4.81 -1.24 -12.25
N TYR A 352 -4.97 -1.03 -10.96
CA TYR A 352 -5.52 0.22 -10.42
C TYR A 352 -4.38 1.08 -9.87
N ILE A 353 -4.21 2.27 -10.45
CA ILE A 353 -3.17 3.22 -10.06
C ILE A 353 -3.83 4.56 -9.75
N ILE A 354 -3.53 5.13 -8.59
CA ILE A 354 -3.92 6.50 -8.26
C ILE A 354 -2.87 7.44 -8.82
N SER A 355 -3.31 8.48 -9.53
CA SER A 355 -2.49 9.59 -9.99
C SER A 355 -3.00 10.88 -9.33
N SER A 356 -2.12 11.66 -8.73
CA SER A 356 -2.48 12.93 -8.09
C SER A 356 -1.50 14.03 -8.49
N SER A 357 -2.03 15.19 -8.88
CA SER A 357 -1.27 16.43 -9.09
C SER A 357 -1.89 17.56 -8.28
N GLU A 358 -1.34 18.78 -8.38
CA GLU A 358 -1.92 19.96 -7.73
C GLU A 358 -3.34 20.31 -8.24
N HIS A 359 -3.73 19.82 -9.41
CA HIS A 359 -4.96 20.25 -10.09
C HIS A 359 -5.97 19.13 -10.28
N GLU A 360 -5.54 17.87 -10.23
CA GLU A 360 -6.37 16.74 -10.57
C GLU A 360 -5.98 15.48 -9.81
N GLU A 361 -7.00 14.69 -9.49
CA GLU A 361 -6.90 13.38 -8.87
C GLU A 361 -7.65 12.36 -9.73
N LYS A 362 -6.98 11.27 -10.08
CA LYS A 362 -7.48 10.29 -11.05
C LYS A 362 -7.19 8.87 -10.61
N LEU A 363 -8.12 7.98 -10.90
CA LEU A 363 -7.88 6.54 -10.96
C LEU A 363 -7.54 6.17 -12.41
N LEU A 364 -6.33 5.70 -12.62
CA LEU A 364 -5.88 5.11 -13.87
C LEU A 364 -6.17 3.61 -13.83
N VAL A 365 -6.95 3.13 -14.79
CA VAL A 365 -7.18 1.71 -15.03
C VAL A 365 -6.28 1.29 -16.17
N VAL A 366 -5.30 0.43 -15.89
CA VAL A 366 -4.25 0.02 -16.83
C VAL A 366 -4.40 -1.45 -17.16
N ASP A 367 -4.17 -1.83 -18.42
CA ASP A 367 -4.12 -3.23 -18.82
C ASP A 367 -2.92 -3.95 -18.20
N ASN A 368 -3.14 -5.06 -17.48
CA ASN A 368 -2.08 -5.72 -16.72
C ASN A 368 -1.02 -6.43 -17.59
N THR A 369 -1.23 -6.54 -18.89
CA THR A 369 -0.30 -7.20 -19.83
C THR A 369 0.47 -6.18 -20.66
N SER A 370 -0.24 -5.28 -21.34
CA SER A 370 0.35 -4.27 -22.24
C SER A 370 0.77 -2.98 -21.53
N LEU A 371 0.29 -2.79 -20.29
CA LEU A 371 0.47 -1.57 -19.50
C LEU A 371 -0.05 -0.32 -20.22
N ASN A 372 -1.04 -0.49 -21.10
CA ASN A 372 -1.73 0.62 -21.76
C ASN A 372 -2.90 1.08 -20.90
N LEU A 373 -3.16 2.39 -20.92
CA LEU A 373 -4.32 2.97 -20.25
C LEU A 373 -5.62 2.42 -20.90
N LYS A 374 -6.50 1.87 -20.07
CA LYS A 374 -7.86 1.45 -20.44
C LYS A 374 -8.88 2.56 -20.14
N ALA A 375 -8.73 3.21 -18.99
CA ALA A 375 -9.60 4.30 -18.56
C ALA A 375 -8.87 5.25 -17.61
N GLU A 376 -9.31 6.51 -17.63
CA GLU A 376 -8.95 7.52 -16.65
C GLU A 376 -10.25 8.01 -16.02
N ILE A 377 -10.40 7.76 -14.73
CA ILE A 377 -11.63 8.04 -13.98
C ILE A 377 -11.32 9.17 -13.00
N PRO A 378 -11.94 10.35 -13.13
CA PRO A 378 -11.80 11.42 -12.14
C PRO A 378 -12.26 10.94 -10.76
N ILE A 379 -11.48 11.20 -9.72
CA ILE A 379 -11.82 10.87 -8.34
C ILE A 379 -11.61 12.09 -7.44
N GLU A 380 -12.15 12.01 -6.23
CA GLU A 380 -11.94 13.01 -5.18
C GLU A 380 -11.35 12.34 -3.95
N ASN A 381 -10.50 13.07 -3.23
CA ASN A 381 -9.80 12.62 -2.03
C ASN A 381 -8.98 11.36 -2.30
N SER A 382 -8.11 11.41 -3.30
CA SER A 382 -7.28 10.29 -3.74
C SER A 382 -6.47 9.64 -2.60
N HIS A 383 -6.00 10.44 -1.66
CA HIS A 383 -5.28 9.99 -0.45
C HIS A 383 -6.13 9.08 0.46
N LEU A 384 -7.46 9.15 0.36
CA LEU A 384 -8.40 8.31 1.09
C LEU A 384 -8.81 7.03 0.35
N LEU A 385 -8.56 6.92 -0.96
CA LEU A 385 -8.97 5.76 -1.74
C LEU A 385 -7.98 4.61 -1.55
N ASP A 386 -8.37 3.55 -0.86
CA ASP A 386 -7.46 2.45 -0.53
C ASP A 386 -7.79 1.14 -1.26
N LEU A 387 -9.02 1.00 -1.81
CA LEU A 387 -9.43 -0.17 -2.59
C LEU A 387 -10.39 0.23 -3.73
N VAL A 388 -10.24 -0.44 -4.87
CA VAL A 388 -11.11 -0.30 -6.05
C VAL A 388 -11.63 -1.68 -6.42
N VAL A 389 -12.88 -1.85 -6.84
CA VAL A 389 -13.43 -3.14 -7.29
C VAL A 389 -14.33 -2.89 -8.50
N LYS A 390 -14.16 -3.64 -9.59
CA LYS A 390 -15.04 -3.54 -10.76
C LYS A 390 -16.28 -4.40 -10.64
#